data_AF-A0A534RK54-F1
#
_entry.id   AF-A0A534RK54-F1
#
_cell.length_a   1.000
_cell.length_b   1.000
_cell.length_c   1.000
_cell.angle_alpha   90.00
_cell.angle_beta   90.00
_cell.angle_gamma   90.00
#
_symmetry.space_group_name_H-M   'P 1'
#
loop_
_entity.id
_entity.type
_entity.pdbx_description
1 polymer ?
#
loop_
_entity_poly.entity_id
_entity_poly.type
_entity_poly.pdbx_seq_one_letter_code
_entity_poly.pdbx_strand_id
1 'polypeptide(L)' 'MQEQEEDTTMTLEEQLIQRYFEAFNRHDIEGVMACFHDHPVIVDGEGRRFEGREEVRRS' A
#
# COMPACT_ATOMS: atom_id res chain seq x y z
N MET A 1 16.21 -33.85 -2.63
CA MET A 1 15.32 -32.70 -2.83
C MET A 1 15.75 -31.71 -1.77
N GLN A 2 16.55 -30.71 -2.12
CA GLN A 2 16.96 -29.68 -1.15
C GLN A 2 15.79 -28.69 -1.08
N GLU A 3 15.07 -28.72 0.04
CA GLU A 3 14.10 -27.69 0.38
C GLU A 3 14.91 -26.39 0.54
N GLN A 4 14.74 -25.47 -0.40
CA GLN A 4 15.24 -24.12 -0.25
C GLN A 4 14.37 -23.48 0.82
N GLU A 5 14.88 -23.43 2.06
CA GLU A 5 14.44 -22.42 3.02
C GLU A 5 14.88 -21.06 2.45
N GLU A 6 14.06 -20.50 1.57
CA GLU A 6 14.12 -19.09 1.23
C GLU A 6 14.01 -18.33 2.54
N ASP A 7 15.08 -17.62 2.89
CA ASP A 7 15.18 -16.68 3.99
C ASP A 7 13.90 -15.83 4.05
N THR A 8 13.03 -16.15 5.01
CA THR A 8 11.65 -15.66 5.18
C THR A 8 11.61 -14.22 5.70
N THR A 9 12.60 -13.42 5.34
CA THR A 9 12.67 -12.02 5.74
C THR A 9 12.02 -11.18 4.65
N MET A 10 10.69 -11.01 4.72
CA MET A 10 9.98 -10.09 3.82
C MET A 10 10.67 -8.73 3.82
N THR A 11 10.88 -8.17 2.62
CA THR A 11 11.40 -6.82 2.47
C THR A 11 10.45 -5.80 3.10
N LEU A 12 10.96 -4.60 3.41
CA LEU A 12 10.13 -3.53 3.97
C LEU A 12 9.02 -3.12 2.99
N GLU A 13 9.32 -3.21 1.68
CA GLU A 13 8.41 -2.96 0.58
C GLU A 13 7.29 -4.00 0.53
N GLU A 14 7.60 -5.29 0.64
CA GLU A 14 6.59 -6.36 0.68
C GLU A 14 5.70 -6.25 1.92
N GLN A 15 6.29 -5.97 3.09
CA GLN A 15 5.53 -5.72 4.31
C GLN A 15 4.61 -4.49 4.21
N LEU A 16 5.02 -3.47 3.45
CA LEU A 16 4.18 -2.30 3.19
C LEU A 16 3.01 -2.64 2.26
N ILE A 17 3.27 -3.37 1.18
CA ILE A 17 2.24 -3.84 0.24
C ILE A 17 1.22 -4.73 0.95
N GLN A 18 1.68 -5.65 1.82
CA GLN A 18 0.79 -6.53 2.56
C GLN A 18 -0.12 -5.75 3.52
N ARG A 19 0.44 -4.82 4.30
CA ARG A 19 -0.35 -3.96 5.20
C ARG A 19 -1.38 -3.12 4.45
N TYR A 20 -1.02 -2.60 3.29
CA TYR A 20 -1.94 -1.87 2.42
C TYR A 20 -3.15 -2.74 2.03
N PHE A 21 -2.92 -3.94 1.50
CA PHE A 21 -4.01 -4.81 1.07
C PHE A 21 -4.85 -5.33 2.24
N GLU A 22 -4.23 -5.62 3.38
CA GLU A 22 -4.97 -6.02 4.59
C GLU A 22 -5.92 -4.92 5.08
N ALA A 23 -5.45 -3.66 5.12
CA ALA A 23 -6.30 -2.53 5.48
C ALA A 23 -7.40 -2.30 4.45
N PHE A 24 -7.06 -2.38 3.16
CA PHE A 24 -8.00 -2.23 2.06
C PHE A 24 -9.11 -3.28 2.11
N ASN A 25 -8.76 -4.56 2.30
CA ASN A 25 -9.69 -5.68 2.37
C ASN A 25 -10.62 -5.61 3.60
N ARG A 26 -10.19 -4.92 4.67
CA ARG A 26 -11.01 -4.64 5.85
C ARG A 26 -11.86 -3.37 5.72
N HIS A 27 -11.80 -2.67 4.59
CA HIS A 27 -12.39 -1.34 4.40
C HIS A 27 -11.91 -0.31 5.44
N ASP A 28 -10.67 -0.45 5.92
CA ASP A 28 -10.03 0.43 6.90
C ASP A 28 -9.26 1.56 6.19
N ILE A 29 -9.94 2.69 6.01
CA ILE A 29 -9.36 3.85 5.33
C ILE A 29 -8.15 4.43 6.07
N GLU A 30 -8.15 4.41 7.40
CA GLU A 30 -7.02 4.95 8.18
C GLU A 30 -5.78 4.06 8.02
N GLY A 31 -5.98 2.73 8.04
CA GLY A 31 -4.92 1.76 7.79
C GLY A 31 -4.33 1.86 6.38
N VAL A 32 -5.16 2.10 5.37
CA VAL A 32 -4.70 2.38 4.00
C VAL A 32 -3.90 3.68 3.96
N MET A 33 -4.42 4.75 4.57
CA MET A 33 -3.76 6.05 4.58
C MET A 33 -2.42 6.05 5.32
N ALA A 34 -2.23 5.17 6.31
CA ALA A 34 -0.97 5.00 7.02
C ALA A 34 0.15 4.41 6.14
N CYS A 35 -0.19 3.78 5.01
CA CYS A 35 0.78 3.22 4.08
C CYS A 35 1.34 4.26 3.10
N PHE A 36 0.76 5.46 3.05
CA PHE A 36 1.18 6.54 2.16
C PHE A 36 2.17 7.50 2.83
N HIS A 37 3.05 8.09 2.01
CA HIS A 37 3.88 9.23 2.40
C HIS A 37 3.00 10.43 2.79
N ASP A 38 3.58 11.45 3.43
CA ASP A 38 2.85 12.68 3.81
C ASP A 38 2.29 13.45 2.61
N HIS A 39 2.92 13.29 1.46
CA HIS A 39 2.54 13.93 0.19
C HIS A 39 2.43 12.87 -0.92
N PRO A 40 1.41 12.00 -0.89
CA PRO A 40 1.26 10.94 -1.87
C PRO A 40 0.77 11.51 -3.21
N VAL A 41 1.13 10.82 -4.28
CA VAL A 41 0.59 11.06 -5.62
C VAL A 41 0.12 9.72 -6.16
N ILE A 42 -1.17 9.62 -6.46
CA ILE A 42 -1.76 8.43 -7.09
C ILE A 42 -2.22 8.81 -8.49
N VAL A 43 -1.92 7.93 -9.45
CA VAL A 43 -2.47 8.02 -10.81
C VAL A 43 -3.34 6.80 -11.02
N ASP A 44 -4.62 7.01 -11.31
CA ASP A 44 -5.55 5.92 -11.59
C ASP A 44 -5.40 5.36 -13.02
N GLY A 45 -6.20 4.34 -13.35
CA GLY A 45 -6.19 3.73 -14.68
C GLY A 45 -6.68 4.64 -15.82
N GLU A 46 -7.33 5.77 -15.50
CA GLU A 46 -7.78 6.78 -16.47
C GLU A 46 -6.76 7.92 -16.63
N GLY A 47 -5.67 7.89 -15.86
CA GLY A 47 -4.64 8.92 -15.86
C GLY A 47 -4.99 10.13 -14.99
N ARG A 48 -6.05 10.07 -14.17
CA ARG A 48 -6.34 11.12 -13.20
C ARG A 48 -5.35 11.04 -12.05
N ARG A 49 -4.89 12.20 -11.61
CA ARG A 49 -3.87 12.36 -10.58
C ARG A 49 -4.49 12.94 -9.32
N PHE A 50 -4.24 12.29 -8.20
CA PHE A 50 -4.67 12.71 -6.86
C PHE A 50 -3.42 13.06 -6.05
N GLU A 51 -3.35 14.30 -5.56
CA GLU A 51 -2.20 14.82 -4.84
C GLU A 51 -2.54 15.12 -3.38
N GLY A 52 -1.72 14.62 -2.47
CA GLY A 52 -1.92 14.84 -1.05
C GLY A 52 -2.91 13.88 -0.42
N ARG A 53 -2.82 13.74 0.91
CA ARG A 53 -3.63 12.78 1.68
C ARG A 53 -5.13 13.04 1.57
N GLU A 54 -5.54 14.30 1.50
CA GLU A 54 -6.95 14.70 1.39
C GLU A 54 -7.57 14.30 0.04
N GLU A 55 -6.82 14.40 -1.06
CA GLU A 55 -7.33 13.98 -2.38
C GLU A 55 -7.35 12.46 -2.51
N VAL A 56 -6.27 11.80 -2.09
CA VAL A 56 -6.16 10.33 -2.06
C VAL A 56 -7.24 9.69 -1.18
N ARG A 57 -7.62 10.32 -0.06
CA ARG A 57 -8.68 9.80 0.81
C ARG A 57 -10.08 9.86 0.18
N ARG A 58 -10.30 10.79 -0.76
CA ARG A 58 -11.62 11.05 -1.37
C ARG A 58 -11.85 10.31 -2.69
N SER A 59 -10.81 9.73 -3.28
CA SER A 59 -10.85 9.00 -4.55
C SER A 59 -11.46 7.61 -4.42
#